data_AF-A0A3E0DZJ0-F1
#
_entry.id   AF-A0A3E0DZJ0-F1
#
_cell.length_a   1.000
_cell.length_b   1.000
_cell.length_c   1.000
_cell.angle_alpha   90.00
_cell.angle_beta   90.00
_cell.angle_gamma   90.00
#
_symmetry.space_group_name_H-M   'P 1'
#
loop_
_entity.id
_entity.type
_entity.pdbx_description
1 polymer ?
#
loop_
_entity_poly.entity_id
_entity_poly.type
_entity_poly.pdbx_seq_one_letter_code
_entity_poly.pdbx_strand_id
1 'polypeptide(L)'
;MRIVTFIFAMFIASISIVSGQGIGSPGTIKDDGRFAASTKQLNQFFRRFNAEESPTDGNVRYYPGDTAYHSVSLRKGFLQILFDNQTSSISPDLKTQFINTVLSPNYPHYLNFHREGWYAEVQADFMYKGKKESATIILKIQPERLGHEWVIDEVSFPPFKNLFDKPVGDRKDFLHPLSHELGFMNLRRAFQDSDSPEAYTETSFKPDYLTLFLYEMKQNNLRYQTVTDVKFHFFQIEGWYFEVNQFNRPGFNTGWLISNLVKLNPGDKETIQKYIYDQN
;
A
#
# COMPACT_ATOMS: atom_id res chain seq x y z
N MET A 1 26.62 71.21 -4.38
CA MET A 1 27.16 70.42 -5.52
C MET A 1 27.44 69.02 -5.00
N ARG A 2 26.74 67.96 -5.44
CA ARG A 2 27.11 67.15 -6.63
C ARG A 2 28.60 66.76 -6.52
N ILE A 3 29.01 65.53 -6.23
CA ILE A 3 28.98 64.34 -7.12
C ILE A 3 29.75 63.22 -6.37
N VAL A 4 29.13 62.07 -6.08
CA VAL A 4 29.31 60.76 -6.77
C VAL A 4 30.57 59.99 -6.32
N THR A 5 30.31 58.94 -5.53
CA THR A 5 30.73 57.54 -5.76
C THR A 5 32.22 57.22 -5.90
N PHE A 6 32.78 56.49 -4.92
CA PHE A 6 33.66 55.32 -5.15
C PHE A 6 33.85 54.56 -3.82
N ILE A 7 32.89 53.70 -3.48
CA ILE A 7 33.12 52.55 -2.57
C ILE A 7 32.73 51.32 -3.38
N PHE A 8 33.67 50.87 -4.20
CA PHE A 8 33.62 49.58 -4.88
C PHE A 8 35.02 48.98 -4.82
N ALA A 9 35.44 48.56 -3.61
CA ALA A 9 36.67 47.80 -3.42
C ALA A 9 36.72 47.23 -1.99
N MET A 10 35.84 46.28 -1.67
CA MET A 10 36.08 45.26 -0.63
C MET A 10 34.86 44.35 -0.54
N PHE A 11 34.68 43.42 -1.48
CA PHE A 11 33.94 42.17 -1.22
C PHE A 11 34.15 41.15 -2.36
N ILE A 12 35.37 41.00 -2.85
CA ILE A 12 35.72 39.88 -3.75
C ILE A 12 37.14 39.43 -3.40
N ALA A 13 37.25 38.41 -2.55
CA ALA A 13 38.32 37.38 -2.57
C ALA A 13 38.33 36.59 -1.25
N SER A 14 37.29 35.77 -1.05
CA SER A 14 37.37 34.61 -0.16
C SER A 14 36.42 33.51 -0.66
N ILE A 15 36.52 33.22 -1.96
CA ILE A 15 36.11 31.92 -2.48
C ILE A 15 37.29 30.99 -2.20
N SER A 16 37.40 30.55 -0.95
CA SER A 16 38.14 29.33 -0.66
C SER A 16 37.39 28.21 -1.37
N ILE A 17 38.03 27.61 -2.38
CA ILE A 17 37.58 26.36 -2.95
C ILE A 17 37.67 25.34 -1.82
N VAL A 18 36.56 25.17 -1.09
CA VAL A 18 36.37 23.99 -0.27
C VAL A 18 36.15 22.87 -1.28
N SER A 19 37.23 22.18 -1.60
CA SER A 19 37.12 20.80 -2.07
C SER A 19 36.25 20.10 -1.04
N GLY A 20 35.01 19.78 -1.41
CA GLY A 20 34.13 18.99 -0.58
C GLY A 20 34.91 17.77 -0.14
N GLN A 21 35.22 17.71 1.16
CA GLN A 21 35.82 16.51 1.72
C GLN A 21 34.74 15.45 1.62
N GLY A 22 34.80 14.66 0.55
CA GLY A 22 34.16 13.37 0.53
C GLY A 22 34.61 12.66 1.79
N ILE A 23 33.66 12.32 2.65
CA ILE A 23 33.88 11.39 3.74
C ILE A 23 34.20 10.06 3.06
N GLY A 24 35.47 9.89 2.70
CA GLY A 24 36.07 8.59 2.50
C GLY A 24 36.11 7.94 3.86
N SER A 25 35.03 7.21 4.19
CA SER A 25 35.06 6.29 5.31
C SER A 25 36.22 5.31 5.07
N PRO A 26 37.11 5.08 6.06
CA PRO A 26 38.15 4.06 5.95
C PRO A 26 37.46 2.70 6.03
N GLY A 27 37.13 2.20 4.86
CA GLY A 27 36.28 1.05 4.66
C GLY A 27 35.63 1.20 3.31
N THR A 28 36.37 0.92 2.24
CA THR A 28 35.75 0.28 1.09
C THR A 28 34.82 -0.79 1.65
N ILE A 29 33.52 -0.53 1.65
CA ILE A 29 32.52 -1.58 1.79
C ILE A 29 32.80 -2.44 0.58
N LYS A 30 33.62 -3.48 0.80
CA LYS A 30 33.74 -4.60 -0.12
C LYS A 30 32.29 -5.02 -0.31
N ASP A 31 31.75 -4.82 -1.50
CA ASP A 31 30.39 -5.23 -1.83
C ASP A 31 30.30 -6.73 -1.53
N ASP A 32 29.76 -7.06 -0.37
CA ASP A 32 29.90 -8.35 0.30
C ASP A 32 28.80 -9.33 -0.15
N GLY A 33 28.18 -9.06 -1.30
CA GLY A 33 27.05 -9.79 -1.84
C GLY A 33 25.73 -9.54 -1.09
N ARG A 34 25.74 -8.76 0.02
CA ARG A 34 24.52 -8.48 0.80
C ARG A 34 23.66 -7.42 0.12
N PHE A 35 24.29 -6.40 -0.45
CA PHE A 35 23.60 -5.40 -1.27
C PHE A 35 22.95 -6.04 -2.49
N ALA A 36 23.69 -6.93 -3.12
CA ALA A 36 23.25 -7.82 -4.19
C ALA A 36 22.01 -8.64 -3.84
N ALA A 37 21.98 -9.29 -2.68
CA ALA A 37 20.85 -10.13 -2.27
C ALA A 37 19.60 -9.35 -1.82
N SER A 38 19.73 -8.11 -1.34
CA SER A 38 18.61 -7.31 -0.84
C SER A 38 17.62 -6.86 -1.94
N THR A 39 16.31 -6.95 -1.69
CA THR A 39 15.26 -6.45 -2.60
C THR A 39 14.77 -5.08 -2.14
N LYS A 40 15.46 -4.01 -2.54
CA LYS A 40 15.28 -2.68 -1.93
C LYS A 40 14.01 -1.96 -2.36
N GLN A 41 13.55 -2.22 -3.58
CA GLN A 41 12.40 -1.56 -4.18
C GLN A 41 11.34 -2.59 -4.55
N LEU A 42 10.06 -2.25 -4.45
CA LEU A 42 9.00 -3.15 -4.90
C LEU A 42 9.14 -3.47 -6.40
N ASN A 43 9.53 -2.51 -7.24
CA ASN A 43 9.79 -2.78 -8.66
C ASN A 43 10.89 -3.83 -8.88
N GLN A 44 11.87 -3.88 -7.96
CA GLN A 44 12.89 -4.93 -7.96
C GLN A 44 12.30 -6.29 -7.59
N PHE A 45 11.36 -6.34 -6.65
CA PHE A 45 10.62 -7.56 -6.32
C PHE A 45 9.94 -8.15 -7.57
N PHE A 46 9.20 -7.34 -8.34
CA PHE A 46 8.58 -7.78 -9.59
C PHE A 46 9.61 -8.34 -10.59
N ARG A 47 10.71 -7.61 -10.81
CA ARG A 47 11.75 -8.05 -11.75
C ARG A 47 12.41 -9.35 -11.32
N ARG A 48 12.76 -9.49 -10.04
CA ARG A 48 13.34 -10.73 -9.49
C ARG A 48 12.36 -11.88 -9.59
N PHE A 49 11.10 -11.65 -9.24
CA PHE A 49 10.04 -12.65 -9.35
C PHE A 49 9.92 -13.17 -10.78
N ASN A 50 10.08 -12.30 -11.78
CA ASN A 50 9.99 -12.64 -13.19
C ASN A 50 11.31 -13.05 -13.85
N ALA A 51 12.46 -12.95 -13.17
CA ALA A 51 13.80 -13.04 -13.78
C ALA A 51 14.03 -12.03 -14.92
N GLU A 52 13.78 -10.75 -14.62
CA GLU A 52 13.96 -9.60 -15.51
C GLU A 52 15.11 -8.69 -15.07
N GLU A 53 16.02 -9.18 -14.22
CA GLU A 53 17.23 -8.45 -13.82
C GLU A 53 18.42 -9.38 -13.52
N SER A 54 19.63 -8.80 -13.53
CA SER A 54 20.86 -9.52 -13.22
C SER A 54 20.97 -9.92 -11.74
N PRO A 55 21.51 -11.12 -11.44
CA PRO A 55 21.60 -11.66 -10.08
C PRO A 55 22.67 -10.99 -9.20
N THR A 56 23.55 -10.17 -9.77
CA THR A 56 24.54 -9.41 -9.02
C THR A 56 23.83 -8.36 -8.18
N ASP A 57 23.46 -7.22 -8.73
CA ASP A 57 23.02 -6.02 -8.03
C ASP A 57 21.64 -5.53 -8.52
N GLY A 58 21.06 -6.22 -9.51
CA GLY A 58 19.90 -5.75 -10.25
C GLY A 58 20.18 -4.51 -11.13
N ASN A 59 21.45 -4.20 -11.41
CA ASN A 59 21.81 -3.03 -12.23
C ASN A 59 21.46 -3.21 -13.71
N VAL A 60 21.44 -4.45 -14.20
CA VAL A 60 21.04 -4.76 -15.57
C VAL A 60 19.63 -5.30 -15.57
N ARG A 61 18.75 -4.62 -16.29
CA ARG A 61 17.39 -5.09 -16.58
C ARG A 61 17.40 -5.94 -17.85
N TYR A 62 16.74 -7.08 -17.80
CA TYR A 62 16.50 -7.93 -18.96
C TYR A 62 15.15 -7.61 -19.60
N TYR A 63 15.11 -7.66 -20.93
CA TYR A 63 13.96 -7.39 -21.78
C TYR A 63 13.69 -8.59 -22.71
N PRO A 64 12.49 -8.67 -23.32
CA PRO A 64 12.22 -9.66 -24.35
C PRO A 64 13.30 -9.63 -25.45
N GLY A 65 13.98 -10.76 -25.65
CA GLY A 65 15.11 -10.89 -26.58
C GLY A 65 16.45 -11.16 -25.88
N ASP A 66 16.59 -10.79 -24.61
CA ASP A 66 17.77 -11.15 -23.82
C ASP A 66 17.75 -12.63 -23.45
N THR A 67 18.90 -13.31 -23.56
CA THR A 67 19.04 -14.74 -23.26
C THR A 67 18.63 -15.10 -21.83
N ALA A 68 18.78 -14.17 -20.88
CA ALA A 68 18.45 -14.38 -19.48
C ALA A 68 17.01 -13.99 -19.11
N TYR A 69 16.27 -13.32 -20.01
CA TYR A 69 14.90 -12.89 -19.76
C TYR A 69 14.01 -14.11 -19.47
N HIS A 70 13.35 -14.10 -18.31
CA HIS A 70 12.47 -15.17 -17.85
C HIS A 70 13.14 -16.55 -17.73
N SER A 71 14.47 -16.60 -17.60
CA SER A 71 15.22 -17.86 -17.44
C SER A 71 14.76 -18.62 -16.19
N VAL A 72 14.31 -19.87 -16.37
CA VAL A 72 13.78 -20.73 -15.30
C VAL A 72 14.81 -20.93 -14.18
N SER A 73 16.09 -21.14 -14.54
CA SER A 73 17.16 -21.33 -13.55
C SER A 73 17.39 -20.07 -12.70
N LEU A 74 17.44 -18.91 -13.35
CA LEU A 74 17.61 -17.63 -12.67
C LEU A 74 16.42 -17.33 -11.77
N ARG A 75 15.22 -17.54 -12.30
CA ARG A 75 13.95 -17.32 -11.61
C ARG A 75 13.80 -18.19 -10.37
N LYS A 76 14.21 -19.46 -10.45
CA LYS A 76 14.24 -20.36 -9.30
C LYS A 76 15.16 -19.84 -8.19
N GLY A 77 16.34 -19.33 -8.54
CA GLY A 77 17.26 -18.71 -7.57
C GLY A 77 16.66 -17.48 -6.91
N PHE A 78 16.03 -16.59 -7.69
CA PHE A 78 15.36 -15.41 -7.14
C PHE A 78 14.19 -15.76 -6.22
N LEU A 79 13.31 -16.67 -6.65
CA LEU A 79 12.15 -17.05 -5.86
C LEU A 79 12.54 -17.61 -4.48
N GLN A 80 13.67 -18.29 -4.35
CA GLN A 80 14.17 -18.77 -3.05
C GLN A 80 14.54 -17.63 -2.08
N ILE A 81 15.10 -16.53 -2.59
CA ILE A 81 15.51 -15.38 -1.76
C ILE A 81 14.38 -14.37 -1.50
N LEU A 82 13.31 -14.41 -2.31
CA LEU A 82 12.16 -13.51 -2.18
C LEU A 82 11.23 -13.88 -1.03
N PHE A 83 11.36 -15.07 -0.44
CA PHE A 83 10.65 -15.40 0.80
C PHE A 83 11.36 -14.79 2.01
N ASP A 84 10.58 -14.35 3.00
CA ASP A 84 11.11 -14.21 4.35
C ASP A 84 11.49 -15.61 4.86
N ASN A 85 12.79 -15.81 5.03
CA ASN A 85 13.38 -17.07 5.46
C ASN A 85 13.85 -17.04 6.91
N GLN A 86 13.60 -15.95 7.64
CA GLN A 86 14.01 -15.83 9.04
C GLN A 86 12.83 -15.78 10.01
N THR A 87 11.74 -15.10 9.65
CA THR A 87 10.63 -14.82 10.58
C THR A 87 9.28 -15.40 10.14
N SER A 88 9.13 -15.72 8.87
CA SER A 88 7.89 -16.26 8.33
C SER A 88 7.63 -17.70 8.78
N SER A 89 6.36 -18.01 9.04
CA SER A 89 5.86 -19.35 9.36
C SER A 89 5.51 -20.19 8.11
N ILE A 90 5.79 -19.70 6.90
CA ILE A 90 5.50 -20.43 5.65
C ILE A 90 6.33 -21.73 5.59
N SER A 91 5.65 -22.87 5.50
CA SER A 91 6.32 -24.17 5.47
C SER A 91 7.16 -24.38 4.20
N PRO A 92 8.28 -25.13 4.27
CA PRO A 92 9.10 -25.46 3.09
C PRO A 92 8.32 -26.14 1.96
N ASP A 93 7.35 -27.00 2.31
CA ASP A 93 6.49 -27.67 1.34
C ASP A 93 5.59 -26.69 0.60
N LEU A 94 5.02 -25.70 1.31
CA LEU A 94 4.17 -24.69 0.69
C LEU A 94 4.98 -23.76 -0.23
N LYS A 95 6.20 -23.37 0.19
CA LYS A 95 7.14 -22.63 -0.68
C LYS A 95 7.44 -23.42 -1.95
N THR A 96 7.73 -24.72 -1.82
CA THR A 96 8.05 -25.59 -2.95
C THR A 96 6.87 -25.73 -3.91
N GLN A 97 5.65 -25.92 -3.39
CA GLN A 97 4.43 -25.96 -4.20
C GLN A 97 4.20 -24.65 -4.97
N PHE A 98 4.37 -23.50 -4.31
CA PHE A 98 4.23 -22.20 -4.95
C PHE A 98 5.28 -22.00 -6.04
N ILE A 99 6.56 -22.26 -5.74
CA ILE A 99 7.66 -22.13 -6.71
C ILE A 99 7.41 -23.03 -7.92
N ASN A 100 7.01 -24.29 -7.71
CA ASN A 100 6.72 -25.21 -8.81
C ASN A 100 5.52 -24.76 -9.65
N THR A 101 4.51 -24.15 -9.02
CA THR A 101 3.36 -23.57 -9.74
C THR A 101 3.82 -22.42 -10.64
N VAL A 102 4.54 -21.46 -10.07
CA VAL A 102 5.01 -20.26 -10.78
C VAL A 102 5.99 -20.60 -11.91
N LEU A 103 6.79 -21.66 -11.74
CA LEU A 103 7.78 -22.16 -12.71
C LEU A 103 7.27 -23.31 -13.59
N SER A 104 5.95 -23.55 -13.64
CA SER A 104 5.38 -24.63 -14.44
C SER A 104 5.87 -24.55 -15.90
N PRO A 105 6.41 -25.64 -16.48
CA PRO A 105 6.90 -25.63 -17.87
C PRO A 105 5.80 -25.35 -18.90
N ASN A 106 4.58 -25.77 -18.59
CA ASN A 106 3.43 -25.65 -19.50
C ASN A 106 2.67 -24.34 -19.29
N TYR A 107 2.68 -23.80 -18.07
CA TYR A 107 1.92 -22.61 -17.71
C TYR A 107 2.67 -21.76 -16.67
N PRO A 108 3.78 -21.10 -17.07
CA PRO A 108 4.53 -20.25 -16.16
C PRO A 108 3.71 -19.00 -15.82
N HIS A 109 3.66 -18.66 -14.53
CA HIS A 109 2.96 -17.46 -14.07
C HIS A 109 3.96 -16.34 -13.85
N TYR A 110 3.62 -15.09 -14.18
CA TYR A 110 4.46 -13.91 -13.97
C TYR A 110 3.65 -12.83 -13.25
N LEU A 111 4.33 -11.99 -12.45
CA LEU A 111 3.71 -10.80 -11.92
C LEU A 111 3.72 -9.70 -12.98
N ASN A 112 2.68 -8.88 -12.99
CA ASN A 112 2.60 -7.74 -13.89
C ASN A 112 2.23 -6.49 -13.09
N PHE A 113 3.16 -5.56 -13.03
CA PHE A 113 3.01 -4.31 -12.26
C PHE A 113 1.78 -3.49 -12.69
N HIS A 114 1.44 -3.52 -13.98
CA HIS A 114 0.38 -2.70 -14.57
C HIS A 114 -0.97 -3.41 -14.66
N ARG A 115 -1.06 -4.67 -14.22
CA ARG A 115 -2.33 -5.40 -14.17
C ARG A 115 -2.92 -5.39 -12.78
N GLU A 116 -4.24 -5.49 -12.71
CA GLU A 116 -4.98 -5.71 -11.48
C GLU A 116 -4.56 -7.02 -10.79
N GLY A 117 -5.09 -7.23 -9.59
CA GLY A 117 -4.78 -8.40 -8.76
C GLY A 117 -3.60 -8.18 -7.83
N TRP A 118 -3.18 -6.93 -7.61
CA TRP A 118 -2.34 -6.56 -6.47
C TRP A 118 -2.67 -5.13 -6.02
N TYR A 119 -2.47 -4.84 -4.75
CA TYR A 119 -2.78 -3.55 -4.14
C TYR A 119 -1.97 -3.34 -2.86
N ALA A 120 -1.90 -2.08 -2.41
CA ALA A 120 -1.21 -1.70 -1.18
C ALA A 120 -2.21 -1.57 -0.03
N GLU A 121 -1.82 -2.01 1.15
CA GLU A 121 -2.47 -1.66 2.42
C GLU A 121 -1.49 -0.79 3.21
N VAL A 122 -1.91 0.43 3.51
CA VAL A 122 -1.12 1.43 4.23
C VAL A 122 -1.77 1.71 5.56
N GLN A 123 -1.03 1.47 6.65
CA GLN A 123 -1.42 1.90 7.99
C GLN A 123 -0.85 3.29 8.24
N ALA A 124 -1.69 4.22 8.67
CA ALA A 124 -1.28 5.60 8.91
C ALA A 124 -1.98 6.20 10.14
N ASP A 125 -1.25 7.05 10.84
CA ASP A 125 -1.72 7.77 12.01
C ASP A 125 -2.26 9.16 11.62
N PHE A 126 -3.36 9.54 12.26
CA PHE A 126 -4.06 10.79 12.07
C PHE A 126 -4.37 11.44 13.41
N MET A 127 -4.49 12.77 13.40
CA MET A 127 -5.14 13.53 14.46
C MET A 127 -6.60 13.77 14.05
N TYR A 128 -7.54 13.13 14.74
CA TYR A 128 -8.97 13.25 14.51
C TYR A 128 -9.64 13.93 15.70
N LYS A 129 -10.20 15.13 15.50
CA LYS A 129 -10.90 15.91 16.54
C LYS A 129 -10.12 16.02 17.86
N GLY A 130 -8.79 16.14 17.76
CA GLY A 130 -7.89 16.28 18.91
C GLY A 130 -7.38 14.96 19.52
N LYS A 131 -7.78 13.80 18.98
CA LYS A 131 -7.30 12.48 19.40
C LYS A 131 -6.48 11.81 18.30
N LYS A 132 -5.43 11.07 18.70
CA LYS A 132 -4.66 10.25 17.76
C LYS A 132 -5.44 8.98 17.43
N GLU A 133 -5.64 8.73 16.14
CA GLU A 133 -6.35 7.56 15.61
C GLU A 133 -5.58 6.99 14.42
N SER A 134 -5.65 5.68 14.20
CA SER A 134 -5.00 5.03 13.06
C SER A 134 -6.06 4.63 12.02
N ALA A 135 -5.71 4.79 10.74
CA ALA A 135 -6.54 4.38 9.61
C ALA A 135 -5.79 3.37 8.75
N THR A 136 -6.53 2.43 8.16
CA THR A 136 -6.05 1.54 7.11
C THR A 136 -6.54 2.07 5.76
N ILE A 137 -5.61 2.35 4.86
CA ILE A 137 -5.89 2.90 3.53
C ILE A 137 -5.51 1.84 2.50
N ILE A 138 -6.46 1.43 1.68
CA ILE A 138 -6.20 0.53 0.56
C ILE A 138 -5.94 1.38 -0.69
N LEU A 139 -4.83 1.12 -1.38
CA LEU A 139 -4.52 1.79 -2.64
C LEU A 139 -4.36 0.79 -3.76
N LYS A 140 -4.83 1.17 -4.96
CA LYS A 140 -4.63 0.40 -6.20
C LYS A 140 -3.94 1.24 -7.26
N ILE A 141 -3.30 0.57 -8.21
CA ILE A 141 -2.79 1.21 -9.40
C ILE A 141 -3.91 1.36 -10.42
N GLN A 142 -3.99 2.52 -11.07
CA GLN A 142 -4.82 2.73 -12.26
C GLN A 142 -4.03 3.40 -13.40
N PRO A 143 -4.42 3.19 -14.67
CA PRO A 143 -3.87 3.96 -15.78
C PRO A 143 -4.23 5.46 -15.66
N GLU A 144 -3.26 6.34 -15.88
CA GLU A 144 -3.48 7.79 -15.98
C GLU A 144 -2.58 8.36 -17.09
N ARG A 145 -3.20 8.92 -18.13
CA ARG A 145 -2.55 9.44 -19.34
C ARG A 145 -1.59 8.40 -19.97
N LEU A 146 -0.28 8.70 -19.95
CA LEU A 146 0.79 7.86 -20.51
C LEU A 146 1.43 6.95 -19.44
N GLY A 147 0.91 6.96 -18.22
CA GLY A 147 1.49 6.28 -17.08
C GLY A 147 0.44 5.63 -16.19
N HIS A 148 0.80 5.48 -14.92
CA HIS A 148 -0.02 4.87 -13.89
C HIS A 148 0.12 5.66 -12.59
N GLU A 149 -0.92 5.68 -11.78
CA GLU A 149 -0.93 6.34 -10.48
C GLU A 149 -1.52 5.42 -9.41
N TRP A 150 -1.17 5.71 -8.16
CA TRP A 150 -1.83 5.13 -7.00
C TRP A 150 -3.08 5.95 -6.67
N VAL A 151 -4.21 5.26 -6.52
CA VAL A 151 -5.46 5.87 -6.03
C VAL A 151 -5.91 5.18 -4.76
N ILE A 152 -6.54 5.95 -3.88
CA ILE A 152 -7.21 5.41 -2.70
C ILE A 152 -8.47 4.70 -3.18
N ASP A 153 -8.55 3.40 -2.89
CA ASP A 153 -9.69 2.57 -3.24
C ASP A 153 -10.69 2.47 -2.08
N GLU A 154 -10.19 2.33 -0.86
CA GLU A 154 -11.00 2.18 0.35
C GLU A 154 -10.25 2.72 1.57
N VAL A 155 -10.99 3.16 2.59
CA VAL A 155 -10.45 3.54 3.89
C VAL A 155 -11.24 2.87 5.00
N SER A 156 -10.56 2.03 5.78
CA SER A 156 -11.07 1.63 7.10
C SER A 156 -10.55 2.59 8.16
N PHE A 157 -11.49 3.24 8.84
CA PHE A 157 -11.20 4.14 9.95
C PHE A 157 -12.07 3.76 11.15
N PRO A 158 -11.49 3.21 12.23
CA PRO A 158 -12.25 2.68 13.37
C PRO A 158 -13.29 3.64 13.95
N PRO A 159 -13.04 4.97 14.06
CA PRO A 159 -14.05 5.92 14.53
C PRO A 159 -15.33 6.01 13.69
N PHE A 160 -15.35 5.47 12.47
CA PHE A 160 -16.54 5.47 11.61
C PHE A 160 -17.36 4.17 11.67
N LYS A 161 -16.81 3.05 12.14
CA LYS A 161 -17.41 1.72 12.00
C LYS A 161 -18.85 1.61 12.50
N ASN A 162 -19.15 2.27 13.62
CA ASN A 162 -20.45 2.17 14.29
C ASN A 162 -21.23 3.49 14.19
N LEU A 163 -20.78 4.44 13.35
CA LEU A 163 -21.38 5.78 13.29
C LEU A 163 -22.78 5.77 12.65
N PHE A 164 -23.09 4.74 11.87
CA PHE A 164 -24.35 4.61 11.13
C PHE A 164 -25.09 3.30 11.45
N ASP A 165 -24.81 2.71 12.62
CA ASP A 165 -25.51 1.52 13.09
C ASP A 165 -26.97 1.84 13.40
N LYS A 166 -27.89 1.07 12.81
CA LYS A 166 -29.32 1.34 12.92
C LYS A 166 -29.91 0.76 14.21
N PRO A 167 -30.77 1.51 14.90
CA PRO A 167 -31.55 0.94 16.00
C PRO A 167 -32.51 -0.13 15.48
N VAL A 168 -32.68 -1.20 16.27
CA VAL A 168 -33.57 -2.32 16.00
C VAL A 168 -34.72 -2.39 17.00
N GLY A 169 -35.83 -3.00 16.59
CA GLY A 169 -37.03 -3.19 17.43
C GLY A 169 -37.73 -1.88 17.77
N ASP A 170 -38.27 -1.79 18.99
CA ASP A 170 -39.10 -0.67 19.46
C ASP A 170 -38.35 0.68 19.54
N ARG A 171 -37.02 0.66 19.40
CA ARG A 171 -36.18 1.86 19.34
C ARG A 171 -36.06 2.45 17.94
N LYS A 172 -36.58 1.76 16.91
CA LYS A 172 -36.52 2.22 15.54
C LYS A 172 -37.59 3.27 15.28
N ASP A 173 -37.16 4.52 15.17
CA ASP A 173 -38.02 5.58 14.66
C ASP A 173 -38.26 5.42 13.14
N PHE A 174 -39.40 5.91 12.67
CA PHE A 174 -39.76 5.90 11.24
C PHE A 174 -40.65 7.08 10.85
N LEU A 175 -40.64 7.43 9.56
CA LEU A 175 -41.63 8.35 8.99
C LEU A 175 -42.86 7.54 8.57
N HIS A 176 -44.04 7.98 8.99
CA HIS A 176 -45.28 7.34 8.58
C HIS A 176 -45.50 7.49 7.06
N PRO A 177 -46.04 6.48 6.34
CA PRO A 177 -46.25 6.57 4.89
C PRO A 177 -47.09 7.77 4.44
N LEU A 178 -48.05 8.20 5.28
CA LEU A 178 -48.90 9.37 5.04
C LEU A 178 -48.31 10.71 5.52
N SER A 179 -47.05 10.75 5.97
CA SER A 179 -46.42 12.00 6.44
C SER A 179 -46.35 13.10 5.38
N HIS A 180 -46.44 12.75 4.09
CA HIS A 180 -46.51 13.72 2.99
C HIS A 180 -47.74 14.63 3.04
N GLU A 181 -48.86 14.14 3.59
CA GLU A 181 -50.11 14.93 3.75
C GLU A 181 -49.94 16.12 4.71
N LEU A 182 -48.97 16.02 5.63
CA LEU A 182 -48.60 17.09 6.55
C LEU A 182 -47.28 17.75 6.16
N GLY A 183 -46.86 17.62 4.90
CA GLY A 183 -45.60 18.18 4.42
C GLY A 183 -44.37 17.68 5.17
N PHE A 184 -44.42 16.46 5.72
CA PHE A 184 -43.35 15.84 6.51
C PHE A 184 -42.90 16.65 7.74
N MET A 185 -43.82 17.33 8.44
CA MET A 185 -43.51 18.07 9.67
C MET A 185 -42.76 17.24 10.73
N ASN A 186 -42.92 15.91 10.73
CA ASN A 186 -42.21 15.00 11.62
C ASN A 186 -40.70 14.82 11.30
N LEU A 187 -40.18 15.39 10.21
CA LEU A 187 -38.73 15.44 9.95
C LEU A 187 -37.97 16.19 11.06
N ARG A 188 -38.65 17.07 11.78
CA ARG A 188 -38.08 17.68 12.99
C ARG A 188 -37.59 16.62 13.98
N ARG A 189 -38.41 15.59 14.23
CA ARG A 189 -38.02 14.47 15.10
C ARG A 189 -36.83 13.71 14.51
N ALA A 190 -36.81 13.53 13.19
CA ALA A 190 -35.74 12.79 12.51
C ALA A 190 -34.36 13.49 12.59
N PHE A 191 -34.33 14.82 12.53
CA PHE A 191 -33.07 15.58 12.38
C PHE A 191 -32.68 16.42 13.60
N GLN A 192 -33.58 16.63 14.55
CA GLN A 192 -33.32 17.42 15.77
C GLN A 192 -33.46 16.61 17.04
N ASP A 193 -34.47 15.74 17.12
CA ASP A 193 -34.83 15.06 18.38
C ASP A 193 -34.31 13.61 18.46
N SER A 194 -33.85 13.06 17.34
CA SER A 194 -33.32 11.70 17.24
C SER A 194 -31.80 11.68 17.30
N ASP A 195 -31.25 10.78 18.12
CA ASP A 195 -29.81 10.49 18.17
C ASP A 195 -29.35 9.56 17.03
N SER A 196 -30.29 9.06 16.21
CA SER A 196 -30.05 8.08 15.14
C SER A 196 -30.71 8.48 13.82
N PRO A 197 -30.25 9.55 13.14
CA PRO A 197 -30.79 9.99 11.85
C PRO A 197 -30.70 8.90 10.76
N GLU A 198 -29.74 7.97 10.87
CA GLU A 198 -29.57 6.81 10.00
C GLU A 198 -30.76 5.83 10.02
N ALA A 199 -31.60 5.86 11.07
CA ALA A 199 -32.81 5.02 11.17
C ALA A 199 -33.80 5.28 10.04
N TYR A 200 -33.76 6.48 9.46
CA TYR A 200 -34.65 6.94 8.39
C TYR A 200 -34.14 6.62 6.97
N THR A 201 -33.00 5.93 6.85
CA THR A 201 -32.47 5.44 5.58
C THR A 201 -32.94 4.01 5.29
N GLU A 202 -32.90 3.58 4.02
CA GLU A 202 -33.27 2.21 3.63
C GLU A 202 -32.42 1.14 4.32
N THR A 203 -32.96 -0.04 4.59
CA THR A 203 -32.24 -1.11 5.32
C THR A 203 -30.88 -1.45 4.73
N SER A 204 -30.73 -1.38 3.41
CA SER A 204 -29.48 -1.62 2.66
C SER A 204 -28.48 -0.47 2.66
N PHE A 205 -28.80 0.66 3.30
CA PHE A 205 -27.92 1.82 3.36
C PHE A 205 -26.54 1.44 3.90
N LYS A 206 -25.51 1.83 3.15
CA LYS A 206 -24.11 1.71 3.54
C LYS A 206 -23.43 3.05 3.35
N PRO A 207 -22.76 3.60 4.37
CA PRO A 207 -21.99 4.82 4.21
C PRO A 207 -20.79 4.56 3.29
N ASP A 208 -20.44 5.56 2.48
CA ASP A 208 -19.16 5.61 1.79
C ASP A 208 -18.12 6.24 2.73
N TYR A 209 -17.31 5.40 3.37
CA TYR A 209 -16.33 5.85 4.35
C TYR A 209 -15.19 6.66 3.73
N LEU A 210 -14.84 6.42 2.46
CA LEU A 210 -13.87 7.24 1.75
C LEU A 210 -14.40 8.68 1.60
N THR A 211 -15.66 8.85 1.20
CA THR A 211 -16.28 10.18 1.15
C THR A 211 -16.27 10.88 2.50
N LEU A 212 -16.65 10.17 3.58
CA LEU A 212 -16.65 10.75 4.93
C LEU A 212 -15.22 11.11 5.40
N PHE A 213 -14.24 10.26 5.12
CA PHE A 213 -12.85 10.49 5.43
C PHE A 213 -12.32 11.76 4.75
N LEU A 214 -12.58 11.89 3.45
CA LEU A 214 -12.21 13.08 2.67
C LEU A 214 -12.95 14.34 3.16
N TYR A 215 -14.21 14.21 3.56
CA TYR A 215 -14.98 15.31 4.15
C TYR A 215 -14.34 15.79 5.46
N GLU A 216 -14.04 14.89 6.40
CA GLU A 216 -13.41 15.25 7.69
C GLU A 216 -12.00 15.85 7.50
N MET A 217 -11.25 15.42 6.49
CA MET A 217 -10.00 16.07 6.09
C MET A 217 -10.22 17.49 5.57
N LYS A 218 -11.21 17.70 4.69
CA LYS A 218 -11.55 19.03 4.15
C LYS A 218 -12.05 19.99 5.24
N GLN A 219 -12.77 19.47 6.24
CA GLN A 219 -13.19 20.24 7.42
C GLN A 219 -12.07 20.45 8.43
N ASN A 220 -10.86 19.93 8.18
CA ASN A 220 -9.69 20.05 9.03
C ASN A 220 -9.85 19.38 10.41
N ASN A 221 -10.84 18.50 10.54
CA ASN A 221 -11.10 17.66 11.71
C ASN A 221 -10.19 16.43 11.72
N LEU A 222 -9.75 15.98 10.56
CA LEU A 222 -8.84 14.86 10.38
C LEU A 222 -7.55 15.35 9.71
N ARG A 223 -6.40 15.14 10.36
CA ARG A 223 -5.08 15.57 9.85
C ARG A 223 -4.10 14.41 9.83
N TYR A 224 -3.49 14.17 8.69
CA TYR A 224 -2.43 13.16 8.53
C TYR A 224 -1.23 13.48 9.42
N GLN A 225 -0.64 12.44 10.03
CA GLN A 225 0.60 12.54 10.78
C GLN A 225 1.73 11.78 10.11
N THR A 226 1.62 10.46 9.98
CA THR A 226 2.66 9.61 9.43
C THR A 226 2.11 8.26 8.97
N VAL A 227 2.76 7.65 7.98
CA VAL A 227 2.61 6.22 7.70
C VAL A 227 3.36 5.43 8.77
N THR A 228 2.76 4.34 9.25
CA THR A 228 3.34 3.44 10.25
C THR A 228 3.73 2.09 9.66
N ASP A 229 2.99 1.60 8.67
CA ASP A 229 3.30 0.35 7.98
C ASP A 229 2.77 0.35 6.53
N VAL A 230 3.45 -0.41 5.67
CA VAL A 230 3.04 -0.64 4.28
C VAL A 230 3.24 -2.11 3.95
N LYS A 231 2.20 -2.75 3.44
CA LYS A 231 2.26 -4.10 2.88
C LYS A 231 1.56 -4.15 1.53
N PHE A 232 1.87 -5.17 0.75
CA PHE A 232 1.24 -5.41 -0.55
C PHE A 232 0.58 -6.79 -0.58
N HIS A 233 -0.60 -6.84 -1.17
CA HIS A 233 -1.39 -8.05 -1.35
C HIS A 233 -1.36 -8.47 -2.81
N PHE A 234 -1.15 -9.76 -3.07
CA PHE A 234 -1.08 -10.30 -4.42
C PHE A 234 -2.04 -11.47 -4.62
N PHE A 235 -2.80 -11.38 -5.72
CA PHE A 235 -3.76 -12.36 -6.23
C PHE A 235 -3.54 -12.65 -7.73
N GLN A 236 -2.41 -12.23 -8.30
CA GLN A 236 -2.11 -12.40 -9.74
C GLN A 236 -1.72 -13.85 -10.11
N ILE A 237 -1.36 -14.67 -9.12
CA ILE A 237 -1.00 -16.08 -9.33
C ILE A 237 -2.24 -16.91 -9.03
N GLU A 238 -2.75 -17.61 -10.04
CA GLU A 238 -3.97 -18.41 -9.92
C GLU A 238 -3.85 -19.46 -8.81
N GLY A 239 -4.85 -19.51 -7.93
CA GLY A 239 -4.87 -20.42 -6.78
C GLY A 239 -3.95 -20.01 -5.62
N TRP A 240 -3.38 -18.79 -5.63
CA TRP A 240 -2.47 -18.32 -4.60
C TRP A 240 -2.74 -16.88 -4.16
N TYR A 241 -2.59 -16.64 -2.87
CA TYR A 241 -2.50 -15.32 -2.24
C TYR A 241 -1.17 -15.21 -1.50
N PHE A 242 -0.52 -14.06 -1.60
CA PHE A 242 0.65 -13.78 -0.77
C PHE A 242 0.76 -12.29 -0.41
N GLU A 243 1.43 -12.06 0.71
CA GLU A 243 1.73 -10.72 1.21
C GLU A 243 3.22 -10.42 1.02
N VAL A 244 3.54 -9.17 0.71
CA VAL A 244 4.91 -8.67 0.64
C VAL A 244 5.06 -7.51 1.61
N ASN A 245 5.99 -7.67 2.57
CA ASN A 245 6.31 -6.67 3.58
C ASN A 245 7.77 -6.23 3.44
N GLN A 246 8.08 -5.04 3.94
CA GLN A 246 9.45 -4.55 4.03
C GLN A 246 10.10 -4.99 5.34
N PHE A 247 11.20 -5.72 5.23
CA PHE A 247 12.03 -6.12 6.36
C PHE A 247 13.33 -5.32 6.37
N ASN A 248 13.53 -4.49 7.39
CA ASN A 248 14.75 -3.71 7.56
C ASN A 248 15.65 -4.37 8.61
N ARG A 249 16.47 -5.34 8.18
CA ARG A 249 17.38 -6.09 9.07
C ARG A 249 18.74 -6.37 8.43
N PRO A 250 19.79 -6.65 9.23
CA PRO A 250 21.07 -7.09 8.71
C PRO A 250 20.98 -8.46 8.00
N GLY A 251 21.85 -8.69 7.02
CA GLY A 251 21.99 -9.98 6.32
C GLY A 251 21.45 -9.96 4.89
N PHE A 252 21.42 -11.16 4.27
CA PHE A 252 21.09 -11.33 2.85
C PHE A 252 19.58 -11.42 2.56
N ASN A 253 18.74 -11.64 3.58
CA ASN A 253 17.28 -11.76 3.45
C ASN A 253 16.62 -10.53 4.07
N THR A 254 16.62 -9.43 3.32
CA THR A 254 16.20 -8.08 3.73
C THR A 254 15.59 -7.31 2.55
N GLY A 255 14.76 -6.31 2.82
CA GLY A 255 13.96 -5.59 1.82
C GLY A 255 12.54 -6.13 1.68
N TRP A 256 11.95 -6.02 0.49
CA TRP A 256 10.61 -6.52 0.18
C TRP A 256 10.61 -8.03 -0.01
N LEU A 257 9.92 -8.74 0.88
CA LEU A 257 9.90 -10.20 0.93
C LEU A 257 8.48 -10.72 1.12
N ILE A 258 8.22 -11.92 0.59
CA ILE A 258 6.99 -12.67 0.82
C ILE A 258 6.95 -13.09 2.29
N SER A 259 6.05 -12.48 3.05
CA SER A 259 5.89 -12.66 4.49
C SER A 259 4.83 -13.73 4.80
N ASN A 260 3.75 -13.77 4.00
CA ASN A 260 2.63 -14.68 4.11
C ASN A 260 2.31 -15.32 2.76
N LEU A 261 1.85 -16.57 2.77
CA LEU A 261 1.51 -17.34 1.58
C LEU A 261 0.35 -18.28 1.90
N VAL A 262 -0.71 -18.20 1.10
CA VAL A 262 -1.92 -19.01 1.24
C VAL A 262 -2.27 -19.62 -0.11
N LYS A 263 -2.54 -20.93 -0.12
CA LYS A 263 -3.12 -21.62 -1.27
C LYS A 263 -4.63 -21.45 -1.22
N LEU A 264 -5.21 -20.96 -2.31
CA LEU A 264 -6.62 -20.60 -2.40
C LEU A 264 -7.45 -21.76 -2.97
N ASN A 265 -8.54 -22.07 -2.30
CA ASN A 265 -9.64 -22.87 -2.81
C ASN A 265 -10.72 -21.96 -3.43
N PRO A 266 -11.69 -22.52 -4.17
CA PRO A 266 -12.82 -21.73 -4.68
C PRO A 266 -13.55 -20.98 -3.56
N GLY A 267 -13.70 -19.66 -3.68
CA GLY A 267 -14.35 -18.80 -2.68
C GLY A 267 -13.41 -18.16 -1.64
N ASP A 268 -12.17 -18.65 -1.51
CA ASP A 268 -11.21 -18.13 -0.53
C ASP A 268 -10.76 -16.71 -0.89
N LYS A 269 -10.62 -16.41 -2.18
CA LYS A 269 -10.20 -15.09 -2.67
C LYS A 269 -11.15 -14.00 -2.19
N GLU A 270 -12.45 -14.17 -2.41
CA GLU A 270 -13.48 -13.20 -2.02
C GLU A 270 -13.52 -13.02 -0.51
N THR A 271 -13.31 -14.11 0.24
CA THR A 271 -13.31 -14.10 1.71
C THR A 271 -12.12 -13.31 2.26
N ILE A 272 -10.92 -13.54 1.71
CA ILE A 272 -9.70 -12.81 2.09
C ILE A 272 -9.81 -11.34 1.69
N GLN A 273 -10.31 -11.03 0.50
CA GLN A 273 -10.49 -9.64 0.07
C GLN A 273 -11.46 -8.88 0.98
N LYS A 274 -12.59 -9.49 1.38
CA LYS A 274 -13.51 -8.89 2.36
C LYS A 274 -12.85 -8.62 3.71
N TYR A 275 -12.01 -9.54 4.17
CA TYR A 275 -11.27 -9.36 5.41
C TYR A 275 -10.27 -8.20 5.31
N ILE A 276 -9.50 -8.11 4.22
CA ILE A 276 -8.51 -7.03 4.02
C ILE A 276 -9.20 -5.66 3.90
N TYR A 277 -10.34 -5.59 3.20
CA TYR A 277 -11.14 -4.37 3.07
C TYR A 277 -11.98 -4.05 4.30
N ASP A 278 -11.90 -4.88 5.35
CA ASP A 278 -12.63 -4.68 6.60
C ASP A 278 -14.16 -4.57 6.39
N GLN A 279 -14.69 -5.36 5.44
CA GLN A 279 -16.10 -5.38 5.03
C GLN A 279 -16.93 -6.44 5.78
N ASN A 280 -16.47 -6.88 6.95
CA ASN A 280 -17.10 -7.92 7.77
C ASN A 280 -17.61 -7.39 9.11
#